data_AF-A0A6L2KQ11-F1
#
_entry.id   AF-A0A6L2KQ11-F1
#
_cell.length_a   1.000
_cell.length_b   1.000
_cell.length_c   1.000
_cell.angle_alpha   90.00
_cell.angle_beta   90.00
_cell.angle_gamma   90.00
#
_symmetry.space_group_name_H-M   'P 1'
#
loop_
_entity.id
_entity.type
_entity.pdbx_description
1 polymer ?
#
loop_
_entity_poly.entity_id
_entity_poly.type
_entity_poly.pdbx_seq_one_letter_code
_entity_poly.pdbx_strand_id
1 'polypeptide(L)'
;MIPEEESIDNAFARFNTIITSLKALDEGFSSKNYVRKFLRALHPKWCAKVTAIKESKNLTSLSLDELIGNLKVYEVIIKNDFEMVKDDEDFQDNHETKESHFKEVEVTVMVKVKENTLDVEIQIISQENIQSHQEATIKNLSLEEHGVIVVKMRKKMLKTKLVL
;
A
#
# COMPACT_ATOMS: atom_id res chain seq x y z
N MET A 1 19.68 6.26 -17.67
CA MET A 1 18.85 5.25 -16.98
C MET A 1 19.70 4.66 -15.87
N ILE A 2 19.11 4.37 -14.71
CA ILE A 2 19.76 3.70 -13.58
C ILE A 2 19.97 2.24 -13.99
N PRO A 3 21.21 1.70 -13.96
CA PRO A 3 21.50 0.31 -14.26
C PRO A 3 20.81 -0.65 -13.28
N GLU A 4 20.66 -1.91 -13.68
CA GLU A 4 20.00 -2.92 -12.87
C GLU A 4 20.72 -3.17 -11.54
N GLU A 5 22.03 -3.34 -11.55
CA GLU A 5 22.82 -3.67 -10.35
C GLU A 5 23.11 -2.46 -9.45
N GLU A 6 22.77 -1.25 -9.89
CA GLU A 6 22.97 -0.05 -9.09
C GLU A 6 21.96 -0.01 -7.92
N SER A 7 22.49 0.21 -6.71
CA SER A 7 21.65 0.40 -5.52
C SER A 7 20.86 1.70 -5.58
N ILE A 8 19.71 1.74 -4.88
CA ILE A 8 18.89 2.96 -4.83
C ILE A 8 19.67 4.13 -4.21
N ASP A 9 20.54 3.85 -3.24
CA ASP A 9 21.42 4.84 -2.63
C ASP A 9 22.39 5.48 -3.64
N ASN A 10 23.08 4.67 -4.44
CA ASN A 10 24.02 5.17 -5.44
C ASN A 10 23.30 5.96 -6.54
N ALA A 11 22.16 5.45 -7.00
CA ALA A 11 21.31 6.12 -7.98
C ALA A 11 20.81 7.48 -7.47
N PHE A 12 20.39 7.54 -6.21
CA PHE A 12 19.93 8.78 -5.57
C PHE A 12 21.06 9.79 -5.39
N ALA A 13 22.24 9.35 -4.97
CA ALA A 13 23.42 10.20 -4.85
C ALA A 13 23.76 10.88 -6.19
N ARG A 14 23.82 10.11 -7.28
CA ARG A 14 24.05 10.66 -8.63
C ARG A 14 22.97 11.62 -9.07
N PHE A 15 21.71 11.30 -8.80
CA PHE A 15 20.59 12.18 -9.11
C PHE A 15 20.68 13.51 -8.36
N ASN A 16 21.06 13.48 -7.08
CA ASN A 16 21.30 14.69 -6.29
C ASN A 16 22.48 15.50 -6.80
N THR A 17 23.58 14.86 -7.21
CA THR A 17 24.70 15.55 -7.87
C THR A 17 24.21 16.31 -9.10
N ILE A 18 23.43 15.67 -9.98
CA ILE A 18 22.87 16.30 -11.18
C ILE A 18 21.98 17.49 -10.81
N ILE A 19 21.07 17.32 -9.84
CA ILE A 19 20.20 18.41 -9.38
C ILE A 19 21.02 19.59 -8.87
N THR A 20 22.07 19.31 -8.11
CA THR A 20 22.92 20.33 -7.49
C THR A 20 23.68 21.11 -8.55
N SER A 21 24.28 20.41 -9.52
CA SER A 21 24.94 21.04 -10.68
C SER A 21 23.97 21.89 -11.49
N LEU A 22 22.74 21.42 -11.74
CA LEU A 22 21.73 22.20 -12.48
C LEU A 22 21.33 23.48 -11.75
N LYS A 23 21.11 23.41 -10.43
CA LYS A 23 20.81 24.60 -9.61
C LYS A 23 21.96 25.60 -9.58
N ALA A 24 23.21 25.13 -9.64
CA ALA A 24 24.37 26.02 -9.67
C ALA A 24 24.53 26.73 -11.03
N LEU A 25 24.05 26.11 -12.12
CA LEU A 25 24.08 26.68 -13.46
C LEU A 25 22.92 27.64 -13.73
N ASP A 26 21.76 27.40 -13.10
CA ASP A 26 20.57 28.23 -13.22
C ASP A 26 19.86 28.36 -11.86
N GLU A 27 19.95 29.55 -11.26
CA GLU A 27 19.31 29.87 -9.98
C GLU A 27 17.76 29.83 -10.07
N GLY A 28 17.21 29.96 -11.29
CA GLY A 28 15.79 29.80 -11.60
C GLY A 28 15.34 28.35 -11.79
N PHE A 29 16.25 27.36 -11.66
CA PHE A 29 15.94 25.97 -11.94
C PHE A 29 14.82 25.44 -11.02
N SER A 30 13.67 25.13 -11.62
CA SER A 30 12.52 24.65 -10.88
C SER A 30 12.67 23.18 -10.49
N SER A 31 12.63 22.92 -9.18
CA SER A 31 12.65 21.58 -8.58
C SER A 31 11.38 20.77 -8.74
N LYS A 32 10.40 21.29 -9.48
CA LYS A 32 9.11 20.64 -9.66
C LYS A 32 9.31 19.27 -10.34
N ASN A 33 8.74 18.25 -9.71
CA ASN A 33 8.62 16.89 -10.25
C ASN A 33 9.89 16.02 -10.19
N TYR A 34 10.79 16.23 -9.24
CA TYR A 34 11.92 15.30 -9.02
C TYR A 34 11.47 13.85 -8.81
N VAL A 35 10.37 13.62 -8.10
CA VAL A 35 9.74 12.30 -7.93
C VAL A 35 9.48 11.63 -9.30
N ARG A 36 8.82 12.33 -10.22
CA ARG A 36 8.51 11.77 -11.55
C ARG A 36 9.77 11.53 -12.38
N LYS A 37 10.74 12.45 -12.30
CA LYS A 37 12.01 12.33 -13.01
C LYS A 37 12.81 11.12 -12.51
N PHE A 38 12.86 10.93 -11.19
CA PHE A 38 13.54 9.80 -10.58
C PHE A 38 12.86 8.47 -10.95
N LEU A 39 11.53 8.38 -10.81
CA LEU A 39 10.77 7.19 -11.20
C LEU A 39 10.96 6.81 -12.67
N ARG A 40 11.06 7.78 -13.58
CA ARG A 40 11.33 7.53 -15.01
C ARG A 40 12.77 7.09 -15.28
N ALA A 41 13.71 7.42 -14.38
CA ALA A 41 15.10 7.05 -14.53
C ALA A 41 15.39 5.61 -14.06
N LEU A 42 14.48 5.00 -13.29
CA LEU A 42 14.64 3.63 -12.77
C LEU A 42 14.67 2.57 -13.87
N HIS A 43 15.40 1.49 -13.62
CA HIS A 43 15.44 0.31 -14.48
C HIS A 43 14.04 -0.34 -14.61
N PRO A 44 13.68 -0.95 -15.75
CA PRO A 44 12.38 -1.61 -15.94
C PRO A 44 12.02 -2.66 -14.87
N LYS A 45 12.98 -3.29 -14.20
CA LYS A 45 12.70 -4.21 -13.06
C LYS A 45 11.87 -3.58 -11.94
N TRP A 46 11.87 -2.25 -11.83
CA TRP A 46 11.10 -1.51 -10.84
C TRP A 46 9.66 -1.22 -11.31
N CYS A 47 9.25 -1.65 -12.51
CA CYS A 47 7.98 -1.26 -13.14
C CYS A 47 6.76 -1.54 -12.25
N ALA A 48 6.66 -2.76 -11.70
CA ALA A 48 5.55 -3.14 -10.81
C ALA A 48 5.41 -2.18 -9.61
N LYS A 49 6.54 -1.86 -8.94
CA LYS A 49 6.55 -0.92 -7.82
C LYS A 49 6.24 0.51 -8.24
N VAL A 50 6.76 0.95 -9.37
CA VAL A 50 6.49 2.28 -9.94
C VAL A 50 5.00 2.44 -10.25
N THR A 51 4.35 1.41 -10.81
CA THR A 51 2.91 1.39 -11.09
C THR A 51 2.09 1.45 -9.80
N ALA A 52 2.41 0.61 -8.81
CA ALA A 52 1.72 0.63 -7.52
C ALA A 52 1.84 2.00 -6.80
N ILE A 53 2.99 2.67 -6.89
CA ILE A 53 3.17 4.03 -6.32
C ILE A 53 2.29 5.06 -7.04
N LYS A 54 2.17 4.95 -8.36
CA LYS A 54 1.32 5.85 -9.17
C LYS A 54 -0.17 5.67 -8.88
N GLU A 55 -0.60 4.44 -8.62
CA GLU A 55 -2.00 4.11 -8.35
C GLU A 55 -2.41 4.46 -6.91
N SER A 56 -1.52 4.24 -5.94
CA SER A 56 -1.83 4.43 -4.51
C SER A 56 -1.71 5.86 -4.00
N LYS A 57 -0.88 6.70 -4.64
CA LYS A 57 -0.57 8.05 -4.14
C LYS A 57 -0.57 9.08 -5.26
N ASN A 58 -0.97 10.30 -4.90
CA ASN A 58 -0.76 11.44 -5.78
C ASN A 58 0.74 11.81 -5.80
N LEU A 59 1.39 11.67 -6.97
CA LEU A 59 2.81 12.01 -7.13
C LEU A 59 3.14 13.48 -6.86
N THR A 60 2.15 14.38 -6.85
CA THR A 60 2.38 15.80 -6.51
C THR A 60 2.52 16.04 -5.02
N SER A 61 1.97 15.16 -4.18
CA SER A 61 2.09 15.25 -2.71
C SER A 61 3.18 14.36 -2.14
N LEU A 62 3.66 13.38 -2.90
CA LEU A 62 4.75 12.50 -2.48
C LEU A 62 6.08 13.26 -2.39
N SER A 63 6.76 13.18 -1.25
CA SER A 63 8.10 13.76 -1.09
C SER A 63 9.17 12.85 -1.71
N LEU A 64 10.31 13.44 -2.10
CA LEU A 64 11.41 12.66 -2.67
C LEU A 64 12.01 11.70 -1.64
N ASP A 65 12.21 12.13 -0.40
CA ASP A 65 12.78 11.29 0.65
C ASP A 65 11.87 10.10 0.99
N GLU A 66 10.56 10.32 1.04
CA GLU A 66 9.58 9.25 1.22
C GLU A 66 9.62 8.25 0.05
N LEU A 67 9.75 8.74 -1.19
CA LEU A 67 9.93 7.87 -2.34
C LEU A 67 11.19 6.99 -2.19
N ILE A 68 12.32 7.60 -1.82
CA ILE A 68 13.59 6.87 -1.65
C ILE A 68 13.46 5.82 -0.54
N GLY A 69 12.84 6.15 0.59
CA GLY A 69 12.56 5.19 1.66
C GLY A 69 11.75 3.98 1.16
N ASN A 70 10.67 4.22 0.41
CA ASN A 70 9.83 3.15 -0.14
C ASN A 70 10.58 2.25 -1.13
N LEU A 71 11.48 2.84 -1.95
CA LEU A 71 12.27 2.10 -2.92
C LEU A 71 13.35 1.25 -2.25
N LYS A 72 14.00 1.75 -1.19
CA LYS A 72 15.00 0.98 -0.42
C LYS A 72 14.41 -0.26 0.24
N VAL A 73 13.23 -0.13 0.85
CA VAL A 73 12.53 -1.29 1.44
C VAL A 73 12.26 -2.35 0.38
N TYR A 74 11.80 -1.93 -0.80
CA TYR A 74 11.56 -2.85 -1.91
C TYR A 74 12.85 -3.45 -2.48
N GLU A 75 13.96 -2.70 -2.48
CA GLU A 75 15.28 -3.22 -2.87
C GLU A 75 15.71 -4.42 -2.03
N VAL A 76 15.48 -4.36 -0.71
CA VAL A 76 15.81 -5.46 0.22
C VAL A 76 14.91 -6.67 -0.02
N ILE A 77 13.61 -6.45 -0.23
CA ILE A 77 12.65 -7.54 -0.50
C ILE A 77 13.06 -8.31 -1.77
N ILE A 78 13.33 -7.58 -2.86
CA ILE A 78 13.75 -8.20 -4.13
C ILE A 78 15.07 -8.97 -3.95
N LYS A 79 16.05 -8.42 -3.23
CA LYS A 79 17.34 -9.10 -3.01
C LYS A 79 17.19 -10.41 -2.23
N ASN A 80 16.36 -10.42 -1.19
CA ASN A 80 16.09 -11.63 -0.41
C ASN A 80 15.37 -12.69 -1.24
N ASP A 81 14.40 -12.29 -2.08
CA ASP A 81 13.69 -13.23 -2.96
C ASP A 81 14.63 -13.84 -4.03
N PHE A 82 15.66 -13.11 -4.47
CA PHE A 82 16.70 -13.64 -5.37
C PHE A 82 17.74 -14.54 -4.68
N GLU A 83 17.95 -14.40 -3.37
CA GLU A 83 18.85 -15.30 -2.61
C GLU A 83 18.22 -16.67 -2.36
N MET A 84 16.89 -16.76 -2.22
CA MET A 84 16.17 -18.03 -2.05
C MET A 84 16.13 -18.90 -3.33
N VAL A 85 16.63 -18.40 -4.46
CA VAL A 85 16.62 -19.09 -5.78
C VAL A 85 18.02 -19.64 -6.14
N LYS A 86 19.04 -19.47 -5.29
CA LYS A 86 20.42 -19.89 -5.61
C LYS A 86 20.81 -21.29 -5.15
N ASP A 87 19.90 -22.03 -4.51
CA ASP A 87 20.21 -23.37 -4.00
C ASP A 87 20.02 -24.50 -5.03
N ASP A 88 19.52 -24.21 -6.23
CA ASP A 88 19.45 -25.19 -7.31
C ASP A 88 19.98 -24.60 -8.63
N GLU A 89 20.78 -25.41 -9.34
CA GLU A 89 21.31 -25.25 -10.71
C GLU A 89 22.73 -24.66 -10.89
N ASP A 90 23.73 -25.49 -10.58
CA ASP A 90 24.77 -25.81 -11.57
C ASP A 90 24.07 -26.32 -12.85
N PHE A 91 24.03 -25.54 -13.94
CA PHE A 91 24.16 -25.99 -15.34
C PHE A 91 24.08 -24.78 -16.30
N GLN A 92 24.92 -24.82 -17.34
CA GLN A 92 25.28 -23.71 -18.24
C GLN A 92 24.16 -23.21 -19.17
N ASP A 93 24.23 -21.91 -19.45
CA ASP A 93 23.99 -21.18 -20.71
C ASP A 93 22.71 -21.48 -21.51
N ASN A 94 21.76 -20.52 -21.51
CA ASN A 94 21.00 -20.13 -22.71
C ASN A 94 20.27 -18.78 -22.51
N HIS A 95 20.46 -17.89 -23.48
CA HIS A 95 20.09 -16.47 -23.50
C HIS A 95 18.57 -16.20 -23.74
N GLU A 96 17.66 -17.12 -23.45
CA GLU A 96 16.22 -16.91 -23.75
C GLU A 96 15.24 -17.26 -22.62
N THR A 97 15.74 -17.78 -21.49
CA THR A 97 14.89 -18.29 -20.38
C THR A 97 14.59 -17.24 -19.30
N LYS A 98 15.30 -16.09 -19.28
CA LYS A 98 15.13 -15.09 -18.21
C LYS A 98 13.82 -14.32 -18.31
N GLU A 99 13.23 -14.19 -19.50
CA GLU A 99 11.93 -13.50 -19.66
C GLU A 99 10.74 -14.40 -19.30
N SER A 100 10.79 -15.70 -19.59
CA SER A 100 9.77 -16.66 -19.16
C SER A 100 9.80 -16.87 -17.65
N HIS A 101 11.00 -16.90 -17.04
CA HIS A 101 11.13 -17.00 -15.59
C HIS A 101 10.72 -15.70 -14.87
N PHE A 102 11.01 -14.53 -15.45
CA PHE A 102 10.49 -13.26 -14.94
C PHE A 102 8.95 -13.21 -14.98
N LYS A 103 8.33 -13.72 -16.06
CA LYS A 103 6.86 -13.85 -16.16
C LYS A 103 6.30 -14.85 -15.15
N GLU A 104 6.98 -15.95 -14.87
CA GLU A 104 6.54 -16.97 -13.91
C GLU A 104 6.67 -16.49 -12.45
N VAL A 105 7.74 -15.76 -12.13
CA VAL A 105 7.91 -15.06 -10.85
C VAL A 105 6.90 -13.92 -10.74
N GLU A 106 6.63 -13.16 -11.81
CA GLU A 106 5.59 -12.12 -11.84
C GLU A 106 4.19 -12.72 -11.63
N VAL A 107 3.86 -13.84 -12.26
CA VAL A 107 2.61 -14.58 -12.02
C VAL A 107 2.53 -15.07 -10.58
N THR A 108 3.62 -15.60 -10.02
CA THR A 108 3.65 -16.09 -8.63
C THR A 108 3.52 -14.95 -7.61
N VAL A 109 4.18 -13.81 -7.85
CA VAL A 109 4.07 -12.62 -7.00
C VAL A 109 2.68 -12.00 -7.16
N MET A 110 2.11 -11.94 -8.36
CA MET A 110 0.74 -11.46 -8.57
C MET A 110 -0.29 -12.40 -7.93
N VAL A 111 -0.09 -13.72 -7.94
CA VAL A 111 -0.96 -14.69 -7.26
C VAL A 111 -0.88 -14.48 -5.76
N LYS A 112 0.33 -14.40 -5.17
CA LYS A 112 0.52 -14.14 -3.72
C LYS A 112 0.03 -12.76 -3.28
N VAL A 113 0.18 -11.72 -4.11
CA VAL A 113 -0.36 -10.38 -3.84
C VAL A 113 -1.88 -10.40 -3.90
N LYS A 114 -2.49 -11.13 -4.84
CA LYS A 114 -3.96 -11.29 -4.91
C LYS A 114 -4.50 -12.09 -3.74
N GLU A 115 -3.84 -13.18 -3.34
CA GLU A 115 -4.22 -13.99 -2.17
C GLU A 115 -4.18 -13.13 -0.89
N ASN A 116 -3.11 -12.36 -0.67
CA ASN A 116 -3.02 -11.44 0.46
C ASN A 116 -4.01 -10.26 0.38
N THR A 117 -4.36 -9.81 -0.84
CA THR A 117 -5.37 -8.74 -1.01
C THR A 117 -6.76 -9.27 -0.67
N LEU A 118 -7.08 -10.50 -1.09
CA LEU A 118 -8.33 -11.17 -0.73
C LEU A 118 -8.38 -11.46 0.78
N ASP A 119 -7.26 -11.86 1.39
CA ASP A 119 -7.20 -12.07 2.84
C ASP A 119 -7.42 -10.78 3.62
N VAL A 120 -6.84 -9.65 3.19
CA VAL A 120 -7.07 -8.33 3.80
C VAL A 120 -8.50 -7.85 3.56
N GLU A 121 -9.07 -8.02 2.36
CA GLU A 121 -10.46 -7.66 2.06
C GLU A 121 -11.46 -8.51 2.85
N ILE A 122 -11.24 -9.83 2.96
CA ILE A 122 -12.05 -10.73 3.78
C ILE A 122 -11.96 -10.34 5.26
N GLN A 123 -10.78 -9.93 5.74
CA GLN A 123 -10.59 -9.48 7.11
C GLN A 123 -11.31 -8.15 7.39
N ILE A 124 -11.29 -7.20 6.45
CA ILE A 124 -12.03 -5.93 6.54
C ILE A 124 -13.54 -6.19 6.53
N ILE A 125 -14.05 -6.99 5.59
CA ILE A 125 -15.48 -7.32 5.49
C ILE A 125 -15.98 -8.03 6.75
N SER A 126 -15.17 -8.95 7.31
CA SER A 126 -15.49 -9.62 8.57
C SER A 126 -15.56 -8.63 9.74
N GLN A 127 -14.62 -7.69 9.84
CA GLN A 127 -14.62 -6.65 10.87
C GLN A 127 -15.80 -5.68 10.75
N GLU A 128 -16.11 -5.20 9.53
CA GLU A 128 -17.26 -4.33 9.27
C GLU A 128 -18.59 -5.02 9.63
N ASN A 129 -18.71 -6.31 9.34
CA ASN A 129 -19.90 -7.09 9.68
C ASN A 129 -20.05 -7.28 11.20
N ILE A 130 -18.95 -7.53 11.92
CA ILE A 130 -18.95 -7.59 13.39
C ILE A 130 -19.36 -6.24 13.99
N GLN A 131 -18.82 -5.14 13.48
CA GLN A 131 -19.13 -3.80 13.97
C GLN A 131 -20.60 -3.43 13.70
N SER A 132 -21.12 -3.75 12.51
CA SER A 132 -22.53 -3.57 12.17
C SER A 132 -23.46 -4.38 13.09
N HIS A 133 -23.11 -5.63 13.39
CA HIS A 133 -23.85 -6.46 14.35
C HIS A 133 -23.81 -5.89 15.78
N GLN A 134 -22.65 -5.39 16.23
CA GLN A 134 -22.52 -4.73 17.53
C GLN A 134 -23.39 -3.47 17.62
N GLU A 135 -23.39 -2.63 16.58
CA GLU A 135 -24.24 -1.45 16.53
C GLU A 135 -25.74 -1.79 16.56
N ALA A 136 -26.16 -2.80 15.80
CA ALA A 136 -27.55 -3.27 15.80
C ALA A 136 -27.97 -3.78 17.19
N THR A 137 -27.07 -4.51 17.86
CA THR A 137 -27.31 -5.03 19.21
C THR A 137 -27.46 -3.89 20.23
N ILE A 138 -26.60 -2.86 20.16
CA ILE A 138 -26.68 -1.69 21.04
C ILE A 138 -27.96 -0.89 20.77
N LYS A 139 -28.34 -0.69 19.50
CA LYS A 139 -29.57 0.01 19.12
C LYS A 139 -30.83 -0.71 19.63
N ASN A 140 -30.85 -2.05 19.57
CA ASN A 140 -31.97 -2.85 20.07
C ASN A 140 -32.07 -2.83 21.60
N LEU A 141 -30.95 -2.97 22.31
CA LEU A 141 -30.91 -2.87 23.79
C LEU A 141 -31.40 -1.49 24.26
N SER A 142 -30.96 -0.41 23.59
CA SER A 142 -31.43 0.95 23.88
C SER A 142 -32.93 1.13 23.61
N LEU A 143 -33.46 0.54 22.53
CA LEU A 143 -34.90 0.57 22.23
C LEU A 143 -35.72 -0.16 23.31
N GLU A 144 -35.25 -1.30 23.81
CA GLU A 144 -35.91 -2.05 24.88
C GLU A 144 -35.91 -1.27 26.20
N GLU A 145 -34.78 -0.65 26.59
CA GLU A 145 -34.70 0.21 27.76
C GLU A 145 -35.68 1.39 27.67
N HIS A 146 -35.71 2.08 26.53
CA HIS A 146 -36.66 3.16 26.29
C HIS A 146 -38.11 2.68 26.32
N GLY A 147 -38.42 1.51 25.73
CA GLY A 147 -39.75 0.90 25.76
C GLY A 147 -40.22 0.58 27.18
N VAL A 148 -39.35 0.00 28.01
CA VAL A 148 -39.63 -0.29 29.43
C VAL A 148 -39.93 1.00 30.20
N ILE A 149 -39.16 2.07 29.97
CA ILE A 149 -39.39 3.38 30.60
C ILE A 149 -40.75 3.95 30.18
N VAL A 150 -41.07 3.95 28.89
CA VAL A 150 -42.35 4.45 28.36
C VAL A 150 -43.55 3.68 28.92
N VAL A 151 -43.46 2.35 29.00
CA VAL A 151 -44.52 1.50 29.59
C VAL A 151 -44.71 1.82 31.08
N LYS A 152 -43.61 2.03 31.81
CA LYS A 152 -43.67 2.38 33.23
C LYS A 152 -44.28 3.77 33.46
N MET A 153 -43.95 4.74 32.61
CA MET A 153 -44.56 6.07 32.61
C MET A 153 -46.07 6.01 32.31
N ARG A 154 -46.49 5.27 31.27
CA ARG A 154 -47.92 5.06 30.97
C ARG A 154 -48.67 4.39 32.11
N LYS A 155 -48.11 3.34 32.71
CA LYS A 155 -48.72 2.65 33.86
C LYS A 155 -48.85 3.58 35.08
N LYS A 156 -47.87 4.47 35.31
CA LYS A 156 -47.95 5.50 36.36
C LYS A 156 -49.07 6.50 36.03
N MET A 157 -49.14 7.02 34.80
CA MET A 157 -50.19 7.95 34.36
C MET A 157 -51.61 7.37 34.47
N LEU A 158 -51.81 6.11 34.08
CA LEU A 158 -53.11 5.43 34.18
C LEU A 158 -53.53 5.22 35.64
N LYS A 159 -52.59 4.88 36.52
CA LYS A 159 -52.85 4.80 37.96
C LYS A 159 -53.29 6.15 38.54
N THR A 160 -52.66 7.26 38.15
CA THR A 160 -53.09 8.59 38.63
C THR A 160 -54.45 8.99 38.10
N LYS A 161 -54.82 8.58 36.88
CA LYS A 161 -56.14 8.85 36.29
C LYS A 161 -57.28 8.01 36.88
N LEU A 162 -56.99 6.86 37.49
CA LEU A 162 -57.99 5.99 38.11
C LEU A 162 -58.30 6.36 39.58
N VAL A 163 -57.51 7.24 40.17
CA VAL A 163 -57.60 7.67 41.59
C VAL A 163 -58.28 9.05 41.72
N LEU A 164 -58.75 9.63 40.62
CA LEU A 164 -59.58 10.84 40.53
C LEU A 164 -60.95 10.46 39.96
#